data_AF-A0A447V7M9-F1
#
_entry.id   AF-A0A447V7M9-F1
#
_cell.length_a   1.000
_cell.length_b   1.000
_cell.length_c   1.000
_cell.angle_alpha   90.00
_cell.angle_beta   90.00
_cell.angle_gamma   90.00
#
_symmetry.space_group_name_H-M   'P 1'
#
loop_
_entity.id
_entity.type
_entity.pdbx_description
1 polymer ?
#
loop_
_entity_poly.entity_id
_entity_poly.type
_entity_poly.pdbx_seq_one_letter_code
_entity_poly.pdbx_strand_id
1 'polypeptide(L)'
;MRRNHTLSRKTDFRRWRLTPLATALCLLGLPPAPVWARDYFDPSFLTNTGEEASIDLSAYETAGSIPEGAYLVDIYLNQTNVASREVQFVRDKAGKVVPALTPRELEEMGVGVSRIDALKALPPEAPVGDLTTLIPQSRVEFDLSQLRLNISVPQASMDAPVGGYVDPKLWDEGIPAALFNYNLSGSDTRNEGMYGSSGSTMQSLFASMNGGLNAGPWRLRSTMTYSSMNSKTAGVSMRSQQMQWSNTYLQRDVQALRGALTLGEVSTGGTIFDGIPFRGGKTGVRRRYVAFQPAGVCACPDGNCQYECPGNRQSERVCDLSDERGAWAIPHRGYLPGDRRW
;
A
#
# COMPACT_ATOMS: atom_id res chain seq x y z
N MET A 1 58.07 -82.96 -74.24
CA MET A 1 57.54 -82.85 -72.85
C MET A 1 58.57 -82.09 -72.03
N ARG A 2 58.33 -81.02 -71.27
CA ARG A 2 57.17 -80.18 -70.93
C ARG A 2 57.72 -78.75 -70.82
N ARG A 3 56.97 -77.76 -71.32
CA ARG A 3 57.17 -76.33 -71.00
C ARG A 3 56.75 -76.10 -69.54
N ASN A 4 57.36 -75.12 -68.86
CA ASN A 4 56.66 -74.33 -67.85
C ASN A 4 57.25 -72.92 -67.80
N HIS A 5 56.35 -71.96 -68.03
CA HIS A 5 56.57 -70.52 -67.97
C HIS A 5 56.43 -70.03 -66.53
N THR A 6 57.34 -69.15 -66.08
CA THR A 6 57.15 -68.32 -64.88
C THR A 6 56.60 -66.96 -65.31
N LEU A 7 55.38 -66.63 -64.88
CA LEU A 7 54.71 -65.35 -65.10
C LEU A 7 55.17 -64.32 -64.05
N SER A 8 55.68 -63.18 -64.52
CA SER A 8 55.95 -61.98 -63.72
C SER A 8 54.67 -61.13 -63.61
N ARG A 9 54.21 -60.85 -62.39
CA ARG A 9 52.99 -60.09 -62.10
C ARG A 9 53.37 -58.62 -61.85
N LYS A 10 53.14 -57.74 -62.83
CA LYS A 10 53.17 -56.29 -62.63
C LYS A 10 51.82 -55.83 -62.06
N THR A 11 51.84 -55.13 -60.92
CA THR A 11 50.68 -54.43 -60.36
C THR A 11 50.66 -53.00 -60.87
N ASP A 12 49.72 -52.68 -61.75
CA ASP A 12 49.48 -51.31 -62.23
C ASP A 12 48.62 -50.53 -61.22
N PHE A 13 49.19 -49.45 -60.66
CA PHE A 13 48.45 -48.45 -59.90
C PHE A 13 47.63 -47.56 -60.85
N ARG A 14 46.33 -47.83 -60.94
CA ARG A 14 45.36 -47.04 -61.71
C ARG A 14 45.12 -45.70 -61.03
N ARG A 15 45.63 -44.60 -61.60
CA ARG A 15 45.35 -43.22 -61.15
C ARG A 15 43.90 -42.85 -61.53
N TRP A 16 43.05 -42.63 -60.53
CA TRP A 16 41.68 -42.13 -60.72
C TRP A 16 41.74 -40.63 -61.01
N ARG A 17 41.40 -40.22 -62.24
CA ARG A 17 41.19 -38.80 -62.58
C ARG A 17 39.72 -38.48 -62.29
N LEU A 18 39.46 -37.68 -61.26
CA LEU A 18 38.13 -37.15 -60.97
C LEU A 18 37.73 -36.18 -62.10
N THR A 19 36.59 -36.44 -62.74
CA THR A 19 36.04 -35.60 -63.80
C THR A 19 35.47 -34.31 -63.21
N PRO A 20 35.60 -33.14 -63.87
CA PRO A 20 35.14 -31.85 -63.36
C PRO A 20 33.61 -31.80 -63.10
N LEU A 21 32.88 -32.72 -63.71
CA LEU A 21 31.44 -32.88 -63.56
C LEU A 21 31.06 -33.54 -62.22
N ALA A 22 31.91 -34.44 -61.70
CA ALA A 22 31.70 -35.06 -60.39
C ALA A 22 31.96 -34.08 -59.23
N THR A 23 32.90 -33.15 -59.39
CA THR A 23 33.15 -32.09 -58.40
C THR A 23 32.04 -31.04 -58.39
N ALA A 24 31.47 -30.72 -59.55
CA ALA A 24 30.34 -29.79 -59.64
C ALA A 24 29.05 -30.36 -59.00
N LEU A 25 28.80 -31.67 -59.17
CA LEU A 25 27.64 -32.33 -58.59
C LEU A 25 27.73 -32.46 -57.06
N CYS A 26 28.94 -32.63 -56.51
CA CYS A 26 29.16 -32.62 -55.06
C CYS A 26 28.94 -31.24 -54.41
N LEU A 27 29.25 -30.15 -55.11
CA LEU A 27 29.04 -28.78 -54.59
C LEU A 27 27.56 -28.37 -54.59
N LEU A 28 26.75 -28.93 -55.50
CA LEU A 28 25.30 -28.68 -55.58
C LEU A 28 24.47 -29.51 -54.58
N GLY A 29 25.08 -30.50 -53.93
CA GLY A 29 24.42 -31.40 -52.98
C GLY A 29 24.54 -31.02 -51.51
N LEU A 30 25.26 -29.93 -51.16
CA LEU A 30 25.30 -29.45 -49.79
C LEU A 30 24.01 -28.70 -49.46
N PRO A 31 23.26 -29.11 -48.43
CA PRO A 31 22.12 -28.32 -47.95
C PRO A 31 22.62 -26.96 -47.46
N PRO A 32 21.90 -25.85 -47.74
CA PRO A 32 22.30 -24.54 -47.25
C PRO A 32 22.31 -24.56 -45.72
N ALA A 33 23.48 -24.33 -45.14
CA ALA A 33 23.58 -24.08 -43.70
C ALA A 33 22.87 -22.74 -43.41
N PRO A 34 22.04 -22.66 -42.35
CA PRO A 34 21.47 -21.38 -41.96
C PRO A 34 22.61 -20.45 -41.55
N VAL A 35 22.81 -19.37 -42.32
CA VAL A 35 23.71 -18.28 -41.95
C VAL A 35 22.93 -17.37 -41.01
N TRP A 36 23.36 -17.32 -39.75
CA TRP A 36 22.78 -16.39 -38.78
C TRP A 36 23.56 -15.09 -38.89
N ALA A 37 22.96 -14.09 -39.54
CA ALA A 37 23.42 -12.73 -39.43
C ALA A 37 22.92 -12.17 -38.10
N ARG A 38 23.82 -11.62 -37.29
CA ARG A 38 23.42 -10.74 -36.18
C ARG A 38 23.08 -9.37 -36.75
N ASP A 39 22.09 -8.71 -36.17
CA ASP A 39 21.83 -7.31 -36.45
C ASP A 39 23.08 -6.50 -36.03
N TYR A 40 23.64 -5.74 -36.95
CA TYR A 40 24.86 -4.94 -36.75
C TYR A 40 24.58 -3.53 -37.27
N PHE A 41 24.87 -2.53 -36.45
CA PHE A 41 24.77 -1.13 -36.83
C PHE A 41 26.18 -0.60 -37.11
N ASP A 42 26.39 -0.07 -38.32
CA ASP A 42 27.68 0.52 -38.69
C ASP A 42 27.88 1.89 -37.99
N PRO A 43 28.86 2.02 -37.07
CA PRO A 43 29.08 3.25 -36.30
C PRO A 43 29.40 4.48 -37.16
N SER A 44 29.87 4.28 -38.40
CA SER A 44 30.22 5.38 -39.31
C SER A 44 29.03 6.28 -39.65
N PHE A 45 27.80 5.78 -39.55
CA PHE A 45 26.59 6.58 -39.72
C PHE A 45 26.34 7.60 -38.60
N LEU A 46 27.02 7.49 -37.45
CA LEU A 46 26.90 8.46 -36.34
C LEU A 46 27.88 9.63 -36.47
N THR A 47 28.88 9.52 -37.35
CA THR A 47 29.91 10.54 -37.55
C THR A 47 29.66 11.34 -38.82
N ASN A 48 29.55 12.67 -38.71
CA ASN A 48 29.23 13.54 -39.84
C ASN A 48 30.47 13.96 -40.66
N THR A 49 31.67 13.48 -40.29
CA THR A 49 32.93 14.09 -40.73
C THR A 49 34.10 13.11 -40.91
N GLY A 50 33.92 11.98 -41.59
CA GLY A 50 35.06 11.17 -42.10
C GLY A 50 36.12 10.71 -41.07
N GLU A 51 35.84 10.87 -39.78
CA GLU A 51 36.64 10.37 -38.67
C GLU A 51 36.08 9.00 -38.33
N GLU A 52 36.93 7.97 -38.41
CA GLU A 52 36.60 6.64 -37.88
C GLU A 52 36.48 6.73 -36.36
N ALA A 53 35.30 7.08 -35.86
CA ALA A 53 35.00 6.92 -34.45
C ALA A 53 34.77 5.43 -34.19
N SER A 54 35.76 4.78 -33.58
CA SER A 54 35.64 3.43 -33.03
C SER A 54 34.77 3.47 -31.75
N ILE A 55 33.47 3.68 -31.94
CA ILE A 55 32.49 3.67 -30.85
C ILE A 55 32.00 2.24 -30.67
N ASP A 56 32.15 1.70 -29.46
CA ASP A 56 31.60 0.39 -29.10
C ASP A 56 30.08 0.50 -28.90
N LEU A 57 29.33 -0.01 -29.88
CA LEU A 57 27.87 -0.05 -29.86
C LEU A 57 27.32 -1.43 -29.47
N SER A 58 28.18 -2.37 -29.05
CA SER A 58 27.78 -3.75 -28.73
C SER A 58 26.65 -3.82 -27.68
N ALA A 59 26.61 -2.86 -26.76
CA ALA A 59 25.56 -2.73 -25.76
C ALA A 59 24.19 -2.30 -26.32
N TYR A 60 24.13 -1.74 -27.54
CA TYR A 60 22.90 -1.27 -28.19
C TYR A 60 22.46 -2.14 -29.38
N GLU A 61 23.32 -3.06 -29.84
CA GLU A 61 23.05 -3.97 -30.96
C GLU A 61 22.00 -5.05 -30.62
N THR A 62 21.74 -5.30 -29.33
CA THR A 62 20.74 -6.29 -28.90
C THR A 62 19.47 -5.59 -28.43
N ALA A 63 18.32 -5.91 -29.04
CA ALA A 63 17.03 -5.41 -28.60
C ALA A 63 16.77 -5.73 -27.12
N GLY A 64 16.48 -4.70 -26.33
CA GLY A 64 16.26 -4.83 -24.87
C GLY A 64 17.52 -4.90 -24.02
N SER A 65 18.70 -4.67 -24.61
CA SER A 65 19.94 -4.49 -23.85
C SER A 65 19.97 -3.10 -23.22
N ILE A 66 20.20 -3.07 -21.91
CA ILE A 66 20.33 -1.84 -21.11
C ILE A 66 21.79 -1.78 -20.67
N PRO A 67 22.51 -0.65 -20.88
CA PRO A 67 23.85 -0.50 -20.33
C PRO A 67 23.82 -0.49 -18.80
N GLU A 68 24.90 -0.97 -18.18
CA GLU A 68 25.08 -0.80 -16.74
C GLU A 68 25.35 0.68 -16.40
N GLY A 69 24.87 1.12 -15.25
CA GLY A 69 25.06 2.50 -14.81
C GLY A 69 23.89 3.06 -14.01
N ALA A 70 24.02 4.33 -13.67
CA ALA A 70 23.03 5.06 -12.90
C ALA A 70 22.07 5.80 -13.84
N TYR A 71 20.77 5.57 -13.66
CA TYR A 71 19.75 6.23 -14.46
C TYR A 71 18.76 6.95 -13.53
N LEU A 72 18.47 8.21 -13.82
CA LEU A 72 17.35 8.92 -13.21
C LEU A 72 16.06 8.37 -13.83
N VAL A 73 15.29 7.63 -13.05
CA VAL A 73 14.11 6.90 -13.54
C VAL A 73 12.85 7.26 -12.76
N ASP A 74 11.72 7.25 -13.45
CA ASP A 74 10.39 7.25 -12.85
C ASP A 74 10.00 5.82 -12.49
N ILE A 75 9.81 5.57 -11.20
CA ILE A 75 9.46 4.26 -10.66
C ILE A 75 7.95 4.15 -10.56
N TYR A 76 7.41 3.14 -11.23
CA TYR A 76 6.00 2.77 -11.19
C TYR A 76 5.86 1.42 -10.50
N LEU A 77 5.13 1.38 -9.38
CA LEU A 77 4.74 0.15 -8.71
C LEU A 77 3.25 -0.11 -8.98
N ASN A 78 2.92 -1.28 -9.53
CA ASN A 78 1.54 -1.66 -9.87
C ASN A 78 0.82 -0.53 -10.64
N GLN A 79 1.49 -0.06 -11.70
CA GLN A 79 1.05 1.03 -12.59
C GLN A 79 0.91 2.43 -11.95
N THR A 80 1.24 2.59 -10.67
CA THR A 80 1.20 3.87 -9.96
C THR A 80 2.61 4.44 -9.82
N ASN A 81 2.80 5.71 -10.17
CA ASN A 81 4.07 6.40 -9.93
C ASN A 81 4.30 6.54 -8.41
N VAL A 82 5.42 6.01 -7.91
CA VAL A 82 5.74 6.02 -6.48
C VAL A 82 6.95 6.89 -6.14
N ALA A 83 7.88 7.06 -7.08
CA ALA A 83 9.08 7.88 -6.89
C ALA A 83 9.75 8.24 -8.23
N SER A 84 10.54 9.31 -8.23
CA SER A 84 11.47 9.65 -9.31
C SER A 84 12.86 9.82 -8.70
N ARG A 85 13.81 8.94 -9.04
CA ARG A 85 15.15 8.92 -8.43
C ARG A 85 16.17 8.18 -9.27
N GLU A 86 17.43 8.40 -8.94
CA GLU A 86 18.54 7.67 -9.54
C GLU A 86 18.56 6.22 -9.04
N VAL A 87 18.58 5.27 -9.96
CA VAL A 87 18.65 3.82 -9.69
C VAL A 87 19.88 3.26 -10.39
N GLN A 88 20.66 2.47 -9.66
CA GLN A 88 21.81 1.76 -10.19
C GLN A 88 21.37 0.48 -10.90
N PHE A 89 21.83 0.29 -12.13
CA PHE A 89 21.59 -0.91 -12.92
C PHE A 89 22.87 -1.72 -13.04
N VAL A 90 22.84 -2.96 -12.55
CA VAL A 90 24.01 -3.84 -12.46
C VAL A 90 23.73 -5.16 -13.17
N ARG A 91 24.79 -5.83 -13.65
CA ARG A 91 24.66 -7.19 -14.21
C ARG A 91 24.45 -8.21 -13.10
N ASP A 92 23.42 -9.02 -13.26
CA ASP A 92 23.19 -10.20 -12.44
C ASP A 92 24.16 -11.34 -12.80
N LYS A 93 24.06 -12.46 -12.08
CA LYS A 93 24.88 -13.66 -12.33
C LYS A 93 24.62 -14.31 -13.70
N ALA A 94 23.48 -14.01 -14.33
CA ALA A 94 23.11 -14.48 -15.67
C ALA A 94 23.54 -13.50 -16.78
N GLY A 95 24.18 -12.37 -16.42
CA GLY A 95 24.64 -11.34 -17.35
C GLY A 95 23.55 -10.34 -17.77
N LYS A 96 22.34 -10.45 -17.22
CA LYS A 96 21.22 -9.53 -17.47
C LYS A 96 21.35 -8.31 -16.56
N VAL A 97 21.12 -7.13 -17.12
CA VAL A 97 21.13 -5.88 -16.36
C VAL A 97 19.81 -5.70 -15.61
N VAL A 98 19.89 -5.53 -14.29
CA VAL A 98 18.75 -5.42 -13.36
C VAL A 98 18.93 -4.21 -12.44
N PRO A 99 17.83 -3.57 -11.99
CA PRO A 99 17.92 -2.50 -11.02
C PRO A 99 18.34 -3.06 -9.65
N ALA A 100 19.33 -2.42 -9.04
CA ALA A 100 19.80 -2.71 -7.70
C ALA A 100 18.89 -2.00 -6.67
N LEU A 101 17.71 -2.56 -6.43
CA LEU A 101 16.77 -2.08 -5.40
C LEU A 101 17.17 -2.61 -4.03
N THR A 102 16.87 -1.91 -2.93
CA THR A 102 17.11 -2.42 -1.56
C THR A 102 15.80 -2.84 -0.86
N PRO A 103 15.84 -3.69 0.18
CA PRO A 103 14.66 -3.99 0.98
C PRO A 103 14.00 -2.73 1.55
N ARG A 104 14.78 -1.76 2.02
CA ARG A 104 14.25 -0.50 2.52
C ARG A 104 13.46 0.26 1.47
N GLU A 105 13.99 0.34 0.25
CA GLU A 105 13.32 1.03 -0.85
C GLU A 105 12.01 0.33 -1.24
N LEU A 106 12.01 -1.01 -1.25
CA LEU A 106 10.80 -1.80 -1.48
C LEU A 106 9.75 -1.53 -0.39
N GLU A 107 10.16 -1.46 0.88
CA GLU A 107 9.27 -1.13 2.00
C GLU A 107 8.69 0.30 1.88
N GLU A 108 9.52 1.28 1.52
CA GLU A 108 9.10 2.68 1.28
C GLU A 108 8.10 2.78 0.11
N MET A 109 8.22 1.91 -0.89
CA MET A 109 7.25 1.81 -1.99
C MET A 109 5.97 1.03 -1.62
N GLY A 110 5.88 0.45 -0.42
CA GLY A 110 4.69 -0.25 0.08
C GLY A 110 4.72 -1.77 -0.08
N VAL A 111 5.87 -2.38 -0.38
CA VAL A 111 6.04 -3.83 -0.37
C VAL A 111 6.16 -4.32 1.08
N GLY A 112 5.45 -5.40 1.42
CA GLY A 112 5.40 -5.97 2.78
C GLY A 112 6.66 -6.74 3.18
N VAL A 113 7.83 -6.07 3.19
CA VAL A 113 9.14 -6.65 3.48
C VAL A 113 9.16 -7.44 4.79
N SER A 114 8.47 -6.94 5.81
CA SER A 114 8.37 -7.58 7.14
C SER A 114 7.64 -8.94 7.14
N ARG A 115 6.84 -9.22 6.10
CA ARG A 115 6.05 -10.46 5.93
C ARG A 115 6.70 -11.48 5.00
N ILE A 116 7.76 -11.08 4.29
CA ILE A 116 8.43 -11.91 3.30
C ILE A 116 9.78 -12.33 3.90
N ASP A 117 9.87 -13.57 4.38
CA ASP A 117 11.04 -14.08 5.10
C ASP A 117 12.35 -13.91 4.33
N ALA A 118 12.31 -14.09 3.00
CA ALA A 118 13.47 -13.94 2.13
C ALA A 118 14.01 -12.49 2.09
N LEU A 119 13.13 -11.48 2.14
CA LEU A 119 13.52 -10.07 2.18
C LEU A 119 13.93 -9.64 3.58
N LYS A 120 13.22 -10.14 4.60
CA LYS A 120 13.52 -9.89 6.02
C LYS A 120 14.90 -10.39 6.45
N ALA A 121 15.40 -11.45 5.82
CA ALA A 121 16.73 -12.01 6.09
C ALA A 121 17.87 -11.18 5.48
N LEU A 122 17.58 -10.27 4.53
CA LEU A 122 18.58 -9.44 3.88
C LEU A 122 18.85 -8.16 4.69
N PRO A 123 20.08 -7.62 4.65
CA PRO A 123 20.35 -6.30 5.21
C PRO A 123 19.50 -5.22 4.52
N PRO A 124 18.97 -4.21 5.25
CA PRO A 124 18.05 -3.21 4.70
C PRO A 124 18.57 -2.42 3.50
N GLU A 125 19.89 -2.23 3.43
CA GLU A 125 20.57 -1.44 2.40
C GLU A 125 21.32 -2.31 1.37
N ALA A 126 21.26 -3.64 1.51
CA ALA A 126 21.90 -4.52 0.54
C ALA A 126 21.04 -4.59 -0.74
N PRO A 127 21.64 -4.57 -1.94
CA PRO A 127 20.89 -4.73 -3.17
C PRO A 127 20.22 -6.10 -3.20
N VAL A 128 18.92 -6.11 -3.44
CA VAL A 128 18.16 -7.31 -3.74
C VAL A 128 18.58 -7.83 -5.12
N GLY A 129 18.65 -9.16 -5.24
CA GLY A 129 18.85 -9.81 -6.52
C GLY A 129 17.58 -9.77 -7.37
N ASP A 130 17.34 -10.83 -8.13
CA ASP A 130 16.12 -10.96 -8.92
C ASP A 130 14.87 -10.98 -8.01
N LEU A 131 14.07 -9.92 -8.08
CA LEU A 131 12.84 -9.76 -7.31
C LEU A 131 11.87 -10.93 -7.53
N THR A 132 11.87 -11.53 -8.72
CA THR A 132 11.05 -12.69 -9.09
C THR A 132 11.34 -13.92 -8.22
N THR A 133 12.58 -14.05 -7.74
CA THR A 133 13.00 -15.16 -6.86
C THR A 133 12.58 -14.95 -5.41
N LEU A 134 12.51 -13.68 -4.98
CA LEU A 134 12.16 -13.29 -3.61
C LEU A 134 10.65 -13.19 -3.44
N ILE A 135 9.95 -12.71 -4.47
CA ILE A 135 8.51 -12.55 -4.53
C ILE A 135 8.00 -13.27 -5.78
N PRO A 136 7.39 -14.46 -5.64
CA PRO A 136 6.80 -15.18 -6.76
C PRO A 136 5.79 -14.30 -7.50
N GLN A 137 5.74 -14.43 -8.84
CA GLN A 137 4.84 -13.64 -9.71
C GLN A 137 5.09 -12.12 -9.71
N SER A 138 6.20 -11.64 -9.17
CA SER A 138 6.63 -10.27 -9.41
C SER A 138 7.27 -10.12 -10.79
N ARG A 139 7.25 -8.89 -11.33
CA ARG A 139 7.88 -8.56 -12.61
C ARG A 139 8.57 -7.20 -12.51
N VAL A 140 9.79 -7.12 -13.03
CA VAL A 140 10.57 -5.89 -13.10
C VAL A 140 10.95 -5.66 -14.56
N GLU A 141 10.56 -4.52 -15.11
CA GLU A 141 10.78 -4.14 -16.50
C GLU A 141 11.23 -2.68 -16.56
N PHE A 142 12.39 -2.44 -17.15
CA PHE A 142 12.90 -1.10 -17.37
C PHE A 142 12.72 -0.70 -18.83
N ASP A 143 11.98 0.37 -19.06
CA ASP A 143 11.84 1.02 -20.36
C ASP A 143 12.85 2.18 -20.43
N LEU A 144 13.97 1.92 -21.12
CA LEU A 144 15.04 2.90 -21.32
C LEU A 144 14.56 4.12 -22.12
N SER A 145 13.62 3.94 -23.06
CA SER A 145 13.15 5.03 -23.94
C SER A 145 12.34 6.08 -23.17
N GLN A 146 11.65 5.64 -22.12
CA GLN A 146 10.85 6.49 -21.23
C GLN A 146 11.55 6.79 -19.91
N LEU A 147 12.75 6.23 -19.66
CA LEU A 147 13.41 6.22 -18.35
C LEU A 147 12.46 5.77 -17.23
N ARG A 148 11.71 4.71 -17.49
CA ARG A 148 10.61 4.26 -16.62
C ARG A 148 10.89 2.85 -16.11
N LEU A 149 10.90 2.69 -14.79
CA LEU A 149 11.02 1.40 -14.12
C LEU A 149 9.64 0.90 -13.69
N ASN A 150 9.13 -0.13 -14.36
CA ASN A 150 7.87 -0.78 -14.03
C ASN A 150 8.12 -1.98 -13.12
N ILE A 151 7.56 -1.93 -11.91
CA ILE A 151 7.61 -3.00 -10.93
C ILE A 151 6.17 -3.47 -10.72
N SER A 152 5.93 -4.77 -10.86
CA SER A 152 4.66 -5.41 -10.53
C SER A 152 4.88 -6.40 -9.40
N VAL A 153 4.13 -6.26 -8.31
CA VAL A 153 4.21 -7.10 -7.11
C VAL A 153 2.80 -7.57 -6.77
N PRO A 154 2.59 -8.88 -6.51
CA PRO A 154 1.28 -9.38 -6.10
C PRO A 154 0.77 -8.66 -4.85
N GLN A 155 -0.52 -8.31 -4.83
CA GLN A 155 -1.12 -7.57 -3.72
C GLN A 155 -0.98 -8.29 -2.36
N ALA A 156 -0.91 -9.63 -2.34
CA ALA A 156 -0.66 -10.40 -1.12
C ALA A 156 0.72 -10.13 -0.48
N SER A 157 1.69 -9.72 -1.31
CA SER A 157 3.06 -9.35 -0.91
C SER A 157 3.23 -7.85 -0.69
N MET A 158 2.19 -7.06 -0.95
CA MET A 158 2.15 -5.63 -0.64
C MET A 158 1.72 -5.45 0.82
N ASP A 159 2.26 -4.44 1.49
CA ASP A 159 1.61 -3.97 2.70
C ASP A 159 0.27 -3.36 2.30
N ALA A 160 -0.79 -3.85 2.93
CA ALA A 160 -2.15 -3.48 2.57
C ALA A 160 -2.24 -1.95 2.53
N PRO A 161 -2.56 -1.33 1.36
CA PRO A 161 -2.94 0.06 1.34
C PRO A 161 -4.31 0.10 2.02
N VAL A 162 -4.31 0.18 3.36
CA VAL A 162 -5.55 0.42 4.08
C VAL A 162 -5.90 1.84 3.69
N GLY A 163 -6.84 2.02 2.76
CA GLY A 163 -7.25 3.34 2.32
C GLY A 163 -7.47 4.24 3.53
N GLY A 164 -6.77 5.38 3.57
CA GLY A 164 -6.78 6.29 4.71
C GLY A 164 -5.81 5.96 5.86
N TYR A 165 -4.82 5.07 5.66
CA TYR A 165 -3.69 4.94 6.58
C TYR A 165 -2.81 6.19 6.51
N VAL A 166 -2.50 6.74 7.68
CA VAL A 166 -1.61 7.89 7.84
C VAL A 166 -0.53 7.47 8.82
N ASP A 167 0.74 7.59 8.40
CA ASP A 167 1.89 7.31 9.27
C ASP A 167 1.73 8.08 10.60
N PRO A 168 1.82 7.42 11.77
CA PRO A 168 1.81 8.08 13.07
C PRO A 168 2.81 9.24 13.22
N LYS A 169 3.92 9.24 12.46
CA LYS A 169 4.88 10.34 12.43
C LYS A 169 4.30 11.64 11.86
N LEU A 170 3.27 11.54 11.03
CA LEU A 170 2.57 12.68 10.44
C LEU A 170 1.44 13.20 11.33
N TRP A 171 1.17 12.59 12.49
CA TRP A 171 0.11 13.03 13.38
C TRP A 171 0.54 14.27 14.15
N ASP A 172 -0.18 15.37 13.93
CA ASP A 172 0.01 16.61 14.67
C ASP A 172 -0.75 16.56 16.00
N GLU A 173 -0.06 16.87 17.10
CA GLU A 173 -0.67 17.01 18.42
C GLU A 173 -1.46 18.31 18.57
N GLY A 174 -1.28 19.23 17.63
CA GLY A 174 -1.88 20.55 17.60
C GLY A 174 -1.11 21.57 18.44
N ILE A 175 -1.64 22.79 18.46
CA ILE A 175 -1.03 23.90 19.19
C ILE A 175 -1.56 24.02 20.62
N PRO A 176 -0.77 24.58 21.55
CA PRO A 176 -1.26 24.98 22.85
C PRO A 176 -2.41 25.98 22.72
N ALA A 177 -3.55 25.69 23.33
CA ALA A 177 -4.76 26.50 23.20
C ALA A 177 -5.67 26.37 24.41
N ALA A 178 -6.32 27.47 24.78
CA ALA A 178 -7.43 27.48 25.72
C ALA A 178 -8.76 27.46 24.95
N LEU A 179 -9.69 26.62 25.38
CA LEU A 179 -10.99 26.41 24.78
C LEU A 179 -12.07 26.74 25.80
N PHE A 180 -13.09 27.47 25.37
CA PHE A 180 -14.26 27.77 26.19
C PHE A 180 -15.51 27.77 25.31
N ASN A 181 -16.45 26.90 25.65
CA ASN A 181 -17.76 26.85 25.01
C ASN A 181 -18.84 27.06 26.07
N TYR A 182 -19.89 27.79 25.74
CA TYR A 182 -21.01 28.01 26.65
C TYR A 182 -22.34 27.74 25.94
N ASN A 183 -23.31 27.23 26.69
CA ASN A 183 -24.69 27.11 26.30
C ASN A 183 -25.54 27.71 27.42
N LEU A 184 -26.40 28.66 27.09
CA LEU A 184 -27.32 29.30 28.03
C LEU A 184 -28.74 29.11 27.52
N SER A 185 -29.61 28.61 28.38
CA SER A 185 -31.02 28.43 28.08
C SER A 185 -31.85 28.88 29.28
N GLY A 186 -33.02 29.44 29.02
CA GLY A 186 -33.94 29.83 30.07
C GLY A 186 -35.38 29.75 29.59
N SER A 187 -36.30 29.60 30.54
CA SER A 187 -37.72 29.53 30.24
C SER A 187 -38.52 30.28 31.30
N ASP A 188 -39.64 30.89 30.88
CA ASP A 188 -40.67 31.45 31.75
C ASP A 188 -41.98 30.76 31.40
N THR A 189 -42.51 29.97 32.34
CA THR A 189 -43.77 29.24 32.19
C THR A 189 -44.81 29.85 33.10
N ARG A 190 -45.95 30.24 32.54
CA ARG A 190 -47.07 30.81 33.30
C ARG A 190 -48.28 29.91 33.11
N ASN A 191 -48.89 29.52 34.23
CA ASN A 191 -50.11 28.74 34.26
C ASN A 191 -51.22 29.58 34.89
N GLU A 192 -52.27 29.83 34.12
CA GLU A 192 -53.47 30.53 34.57
C GLU A 192 -54.38 29.52 35.30
N GLY A 193 -54.62 29.73 36.59
CA GLY A 193 -55.45 28.84 37.38
C GLY A 193 -56.91 28.87 36.93
N MET A 194 -57.58 27.70 36.90
CA MET A 194 -58.99 27.57 36.54
C MET A 194 -59.87 27.31 37.78
N TYR A 195 -61.13 27.77 37.76
CA TYR A 195 -62.14 27.55 38.81
C TYR A 195 -61.68 27.86 40.25
N GLY A 196 -61.07 29.04 40.46
CA GLY A 196 -60.65 29.49 41.80
C GLY A 196 -59.31 28.92 42.28
N SER A 197 -58.62 28.11 41.48
CA SER A 197 -57.22 27.75 41.72
C SER A 197 -56.29 28.96 41.53
N SER A 198 -55.26 29.07 42.36
CA SER A 198 -54.20 30.06 42.16
C SER A 198 -53.37 29.73 40.92
N GLY A 199 -53.03 30.74 40.13
CA GLY A 199 -52.05 30.61 39.04
C GLY A 199 -50.64 30.35 39.57
N SER A 200 -49.76 29.88 38.68
CA SER A 200 -48.35 29.64 39.00
C SER A 200 -47.42 30.20 37.91
N THR A 201 -46.25 30.68 38.32
CA THR A 201 -45.18 31.09 37.41
C THR A 201 -43.91 30.33 37.76
N MET A 202 -43.21 29.83 36.74
CA MET A 202 -41.98 29.06 36.88
C MET A 202 -40.94 29.59 35.90
N GLN A 203 -39.87 30.14 36.45
CA GLN A 203 -38.72 30.63 35.70
C GLN A 203 -37.56 29.67 35.87
N SER A 204 -36.95 29.23 34.79
CA SER A 204 -35.74 28.43 34.82
C SER A 204 -34.61 29.07 34.02
N LEU A 205 -33.40 28.90 34.51
CA LEU A 205 -32.16 29.32 33.85
C LEU A 205 -31.17 28.19 33.99
N PHE A 206 -30.63 27.73 32.87
CA PHE A 206 -29.61 26.69 32.80
C PHE A 206 -28.43 27.20 31.97
N ALA A 207 -27.22 27.10 32.50
CA ALA A 207 -25.98 27.37 31.80
C ALA A 207 -25.06 26.15 31.85
N SER A 208 -24.47 25.78 30.73
CA SER A 208 -23.43 24.77 30.63
C SER A 208 -22.18 25.40 30.02
N MET A 209 -21.06 25.34 30.72
CA MET A 209 -19.79 25.87 30.29
C MET A 209 -18.79 24.73 30.19
N ASN A 210 -18.21 24.53 29.00
CA ASN A 210 -17.21 23.51 28.73
C ASN A 210 -15.86 24.19 28.52
N GLY A 211 -14.97 24.05 29.49
CA GLY A 211 -13.60 24.53 29.44
C GLY A 211 -12.63 23.45 28.98
N GLY A 212 -11.55 23.86 28.34
CA GLY A 212 -10.46 22.97 28.02
C GLY A 212 -9.13 23.67 27.81
N LEU A 213 -8.04 22.95 28.06
CA LEU A 213 -6.69 23.38 27.75
C LEU A 213 -6.01 22.28 26.91
N ASN A 214 -5.31 22.68 25.87
CA ASN A 214 -4.45 21.83 25.07
C ASN A 214 -3.00 22.29 25.29
N ALA A 215 -2.09 21.36 25.52
CA ALA A 215 -0.66 21.63 25.61
C ALA A 215 0.13 20.38 25.15
N GLY A 216 0.69 20.46 23.95
CA GLY A 216 1.26 19.28 23.29
C GLY A 216 0.24 18.13 23.22
N PRO A 217 0.60 16.90 23.61
CA PRO A 217 -0.30 15.74 23.51
C PRO A 217 -1.38 15.69 24.61
N TRP A 218 -1.36 16.64 25.54
CA TRP A 218 -2.26 16.66 26.70
C TRP A 218 -3.46 17.56 26.46
N ARG A 219 -4.64 17.03 26.79
CA ARG A 219 -5.95 17.66 26.61
C ARG A 219 -6.70 17.60 27.93
N LEU A 220 -6.77 18.73 28.63
CA LEU A 220 -7.60 18.90 29.83
C LEU A 220 -8.99 19.34 29.42
N ARG A 221 -10.04 18.75 29.99
CA ARG A 221 -11.44 19.10 29.75
C ARG A 221 -12.18 19.16 31.08
N SER A 222 -13.16 20.05 31.18
CA SER A 222 -14.04 20.18 32.35
C SER A 222 -15.36 20.82 31.97
N THR A 223 -16.45 20.34 32.55
CA THR A 223 -17.80 20.90 32.35
C THR A 223 -18.33 21.47 33.65
N MET A 224 -18.77 22.73 33.61
CA MET A 224 -19.47 23.39 34.70
C MET A 224 -20.93 23.62 34.30
N THR A 225 -21.87 23.13 35.09
CA THR A 225 -23.30 23.35 34.90
C THR A 225 -23.86 24.19 36.02
N TYR A 226 -24.60 25.23 35.66
CA TYR A 226 -25.37 26.07 36.56
C TYR A 226 -26.84 25.91 36.23
N SER A 227 -27.68 25.68 37.24
CA SER A 227 -29.13 25.69 37.10
C SER A 227 -29.76 26.53 38.19
N SER A 228 -30.79 27.29 37.83
CA SER A 228 -31.58 28.11 38.73
C SER A 228 -33.04 27.98 38.37
N MET A 229 -33.87 27.78 39.37
CA MET A 229 -35.32 27.63 39.23
C MET A 229 -36.00 28.51 40.26
N ASN A 230 -36.96 29.30 39.82
CA ASN A 230 -37.79 30.13 40.67
C ASN A 230 -39.26 29.82 40.36
N SER A 231 -40.00 29.32 41.34
CA SER A 231 -41.42 29.03 41.21
C SER A 231 -42.21 29.91 42.17
N LYS A 232 -43.31 30.48 41.70
CA LYS A 232 -44.27 31.23 42.49
C LYS A 232 -45.66 30.65 42.29
N THR A 233 -46.27 30.15 43.37
CA THR A 233 -47.61 29.56 43.35
C THR A 233 -48.38 30.04 44.58
N ALA A 234 -49.62 30.51 44.39
CA ALA A 234 -50.48 30.96 45.50
C ALA A 234 -49.80 31.97 46.47
N GLY A 235 -48.94 32.85 45.95
CA GLY A 235 -48.21 33.83 46.76
C GLY A 235 -46.94 33.30 47.44
N VAL A 236 -46.67 31.99 47.43
CA VAL A 236 -45.45 31.37 47.96
C VAL A 236 -44.39 31.32 46.86
N SER A 237 -43.16 31.76 47.16
CA SER A 237 -42.02 31.65 46.24
C SER A 237 -40.98 30.64 46.71
N MET A 238 -40.53 29.77 45.81
CA MET A 238 -39.46 28.82 46.02
C MET A 238 -38.34 29.06 45.01
N ARG A 239 -37.10 29.13 45.50
CA ARG A 239 -35.90 29.30 44.67
C ARG A 239 -34.94 28.14 44.92
N SER A 240 -34.47 27.52 43.84
CA SER A 240 -33.40 26.52 43.86
C SER A 240 -32.28 26.95 42.93
N GLN A 241 -31.04 26.80 43.37
CA GLN A 241 -29.85 27.08 42.58
C GLN A 241 -28.82 25.98 42.83
N GLN A 242 -28.22 25.48 41.76
CA GLN A 242 -27.18 24.46 41.81
C GLN A 242 -26.07 24.83 40.84
N MET A 243 -24.84 24.74 41.31
CA MET A 243 -23.63 24.80 40.51
C MET A 243 -22.88 23.48 40.69
N GLN A 244 -22.50 22.83 39.60
CA GLN A 244 -21.79 21.57 39.62
C GLN A 244 -20.66 21.55 38.59
N TRP A 245 -19.54 20.97 38.99
CA TRP A 245 -18.44 20.62 38.09
C TRP A 245 -18.50 19.11 37.83
N SER A 246 -18.31 18.72 36.58
CA SER A 246 -18.35 17.33 36.14
C SER A 246 -17.45 17.11 34.93
N ASN A 247 -17.15 15.86 34.63
CA ASN A 247 -16.34 15.46 33.47
C ASN A 247 -14.97 16.18 33.45
N THR A 248 -14.37 16.38 34.63
CA THR A 248 -13.03 16.93 34.74
C THR A 248 -12.01 15.81 34.54
N TYR A 249 -11.36 15.80 33.37
CA TYR A 249 -10.36 14.78 33.03
C TYR A 249 -9.22 15.34 32.19
N LEU A 250 -8.07 14.67 32.30
CA LEU A 250 -6.89 14.86 31.50
C LEU A 250 -6.76 13.67 30.55
N GLN A 251 -6.69 13.94 29.24
CA GLN A 251 -6.52 12.91 28.21
C GLN A 251 -5.21 13.12 27.46
N ARG A 252 -4.54 12.02 27.12
CA ARG A 252 -3.45 11.97 26.15
C ARG A 252 -3.59 10.77 25.25
N ASP A 253 -3.35 10.95 23.97
CA ASP A 253 -3.30 9.84 23.04
C ASP A 253 -1.90 9.18 23.06
N VAL A 254 -1.87 7.85 22.97
CA VAL A 254 -0.66 7.03 23.09
C VAL A 254 -0.49 6.23 21.80
N GLN A 255 0.38 6.74 20.93
CA GLN A 255 0.60 6.19 19.58
C GLN A 255 1.02 4.71 19.61
N ALA A 256 1.93 4.34 20.53
CA ALA A 256 2.41 2.96 20.69
C ALA A 256 1.29 1.94 20.99
N LEU A 257 0.21 2.39 21.64
CA LEU A 257 -0.94 1.55 21.96
C LEU A 257 -2.10 1.71 20.97
N ARG A 258 -1.95 2.57 19.95
CA ARG A 258 -3.05 3.01 19.07
C ARG A 258 -4.30 3.39 19.87
N GLY A 259 -4.10 4.05 21.00
CA GLY A 259 -5.10 4.22 22.05
C GLY A 259 -5.02 5.57 22.75
N ALA A 260 -5.82 5.73 23.78
CA ALA A 260 -5.83 6.93 24.62
C ALA A 260 -5.78 6.57 26.10
N LEU A 261 -5.00 7.35 26.83
CA LEU A 261 -4.97 7.41 28.29
C LEU A 261 -5.87 8.55 28.75
N THR A 262 -6.76 8.28 29.70
CA THR A 262 -7.64 9.28 30.34
C THR A 262 -7.54 9.15 31.85
N LEU A 263 -7.32 10.26 32.54
CA LEU A 263 -7.17 10.34 33.99
C LEU A 263 -8.18 11.36 34.53
N GLY A 264 -8.93 11.01 35.56
CA GLY A 264 -9.93 11.88 36.18
C GLY A 264 -11.33 11.28 36.14
N GLU A 265 -12.35 12.12 36.02
CA GLU A 265 -13.75 11.70 35.94
C GLU A 265 -14.09 11.20 34.53
N VAL A 266 -14.39 9.92 34.42
CA VAL A 266 -14.65 9.25 33.13
C VAL A 266 -15.67 8.13 33.32
N SER A 267 -16.38 7.78 32.25
CA SER A 267 -17.29 6.62 32.24
C SER A 267 -16.70 5.45 31.45
N THR A 268 -16.98 4.22 31.86
CA THR A 268 -16.70 3.04 31.04
C THR A 268 -17.62 3.04 29.80
N GLY A 269 -17.14 2.46 28.69
CA GLY A 269 -17.97 2.33 27.49
C GLY A 269 -19.00 1.21 27.66
N GLY A 270 -20.11 1.28 26.93
CA GLY A 270 -21.25 0.36 27.07
C GLY A 270 -21.26 -0.85 26.12
N THR A 271 -20.11 -1.29 25.59
CA THR A 271 -20.11 -2.30 24.50
C THR A 271 -20.33 -3.74 24.99
N ILE A 272 -19.81 -4.09 26.17
CA ILE A 272 -19.92 -5.45 26.74
C ILE A 272 -20.72 -5.42 28.05
N PHE A 273 -20.48 -4.40 28.87
CA PHE A 273 -21.16 -4.17 30.15
C PHE A 273 -21.75 -2.76 30.17
N ASP A 274 -22.64 -2.50 31.11
CA ASP A 274 -23.17 -1.17 31.33
C ASP A 274 -22.06 -0.17 31.68
N GLY A 275 -22.21 1.05 31.16
CA GLY A 275 -21.28 2.15 31.40
C GLY A 275 -21.41 2.67 32.82
N ILE A 276 -20.34 2.54 33.62
CA ILE A 276 -20.28 3.06 34.99
C ILE A 276 -19.38 4.30 35.03
N PRO A 277 -19.84 5.41 35.66
CA PRO A 277 -18.99 6.56 35.91
C PRO A 277 -18.02 6.26 37.06
N PHE A 278 -16.76 6.69 36.93
CA PHE A 278 -15.76 6.55 37.97
C PHE A 278 -14.74 7.70 37.91
N ARG A 279 -13.95 7.83 38.98
CA ARG A 279 -12.80 8.72 39.02
C ARG A 279 -11.53 7.89 39.13
N GLY A 280 -10.68 7.92 38.11
CA GLY A 280 -9.49 7.08 38.06
C GLY A 280 -8.77 7.17 36.72
N GLY A 281 -8.08 6.09 36.34
CA GLY A 281 -7.39 5.97 35.07
C GLY A 281 -8.09 4.99 34.13
N LYS A 282 -8.14 5.33 32.84
CA LYS A 282 -8.66 4.50 31.76
C LYS A 282 -7.66 4.50 30.62
N THR A 283 -7.37 3.33 30.07
CA THR A 283 -6.67 3.20 28.79
C THR A 283 -7.50 2.34 27.85
N GLY A 284 -7.44 2.62 26.55
CA GLY A 284 -8.18 1.84 25.57
C GLY A 284 -7.81 2.20 24.13
N VAL A 285 -7.92 1.22 23.24
CA VAL A 285 -7.70 1.39 21.80
C VAL A 285 -8.76 2.34 21.23
N ARG A 286 -8.35 3.32 20.43
CA ARG A 286 -9.28 4.21 19.73
C ARG A 286 -9.41 3.80 18.29
N ARG A 287 -10.65 3.63 17.84
CA ARG A 287 -10.96 3.31 16.43
C ARG A 287 -10.45 4.36 15.43
N ARG A 288 -10.21 5.61 15.85
CA ARG A 288 -9.63 6.66 14.99
C ARG A 288 -8.16 6.42 14.62
N TYR A 289 -7.44 5.56 15.35
CA TYR A 289 -6.04 5.19 15.07
C TYR A 289 -5.89 3.91 14.27
N VAL A 290 -7.02 3.28 13.93
CA VAL A 290 -7.06 2.17 13.01
C VAL A 290 -7.61 2.74 11.72
N ALA A 291 -6.84 2.62 10.64
CA ALA A 291 -7.33 2.98 9.32
C ALA A 291 -8.66 2.25 9.10
N PHE A 292 -9.65 2.96 8.56
CA PHE A 292 -11.01 2.44 8.46
C PHE A 292 -11.00 1.16 7.63
N GLN A 293 -11.09 0.02 8.31
CA GLN A 293 -11.27 -1.28 7.68
C GLN A 293 -12.77 -1.57 7.74
N PRO A 294 -13.46 -1.66 6.58
CA PRO A 294 -14.80 -2.20 6.58
C PRO A 294 -14.76 -3.62 7.16
N ALA A 295 -15.72 -3.92 8.04
CA ALA A 295 -15.73 -5.15 8.82
C ALA A 295 -15.98 -6.39 7.94
N GLY A 296 -15.16 -7.44 8.11
CA GLY A 296 -15.39 -8.78 7.57
C GLY A 296 -14.23 -9.31 6.72
N VAL A 297 -13.34 -10.12 7.32
CA VAL A 297 -12.29 -10.82 6.57
C VAL A 297 -12.76 -12.25 6.31
N CYS A 298 -12.82 -12.64 5.04
CA CYS A 298 -12.79 -14.04 4.62
C CYS A 298 -11.40 -14.31 4.04
N ALA A 299 -10.71 -15.34 4.52
CA ALA A 299 -9.44 -15.78 3.96
C ALA A 299 -9.70 -16.74 2.79
N CYS A 300 -9.03 -16.52 1.65
CA CYS A 300 -8.99 -17.44 0.52
C CYS A 300 -7.60 -18.07 0.47
N PRO A 301 -7.41 -19.33 0.91
CA PRO A 301 -6.07 -19.88 1.08
C PRO A 301 -5.35 -20.20 -0.24
N ASP A 302 -6.06 -20.42 -1.35
CA ASP A 302 -5.45 -21.15 -2.50
C ASP A 302 -5.70 -20.52 -3.89
N GLY A 303 -5.93 -19.21 -3.98
CA GLY A 303 -5.91 -18.49 -5.27
C GLY A 303 -7.00 -18.87 -6.29
N ASN A 304 -8.00 -19.67 -5.91
CA ASN A 304 -9.10 -20.06 -6.79
C ASN A 304 -10.45 -19.65 -6.17
N CYS A 305 -10.86 -18.39 -6.40
CA CYS A 305 -12.17 -17.90 -5.96
C CYS A 305 -13.25 -18.30 -6.97
N GLN A 306 -13.77 -19.52 -6.83
CA GLN A 306 -15.03 -19.94 -7.45
C GLN A 306 -16.10 -20.23 -6.39
N TYR A 307 -16.39 -19.28 -5.49
CA TYR A 307 -17.62 -19.37 -4.69
C TYR A 307 -18.24 -17.99 -4.50
N GLU A 308 -19.48 -17.85 -4.97
CA GLU A 308 -20.39 -16.76 -4.63
C GLU A 308 -20.56 -16.69 -3.12
N CYS A 309 -20.33 -15.50 -2.55
CA CYS A 309 -20.69 -15.18 -1.16
C CYS A 309 -22.23 -15.17 -1.04
N PRO A 310 -22.86 -16.05 -0.25
CA PRO A 310 -24.31 -16.05 -0.11
C PRO A 310 -24.73 -14.91 0.82
N GLY A 311 -25.33 -13.85 0.25
CA GLY A 311 -25.72 -12.65 1.00
C GLY A 311 -26.58 -11.62 0.24
N ASN A 312 -27.46 -12.10 -0.66
CA ASN A 312 -28.67 -11.49 -1.21
C ASN A 312 -28.73 -10.01 -1.71
N ARG A 313 -29.04 -9.89 -3.02
CA ARG A 313 -29.87 -8.88 -3.72
C ARG A 313 -29.57 -7.39 -3.51
N GLN A 314 -28.46 -6.93 -4.04
CA GLN A 314 -28.45 -5.84 -5.04
C GLN A 314 -27.06 -5.81 -5.67
N SER A 315 -26.98 -6.28 -6.91
CA SER A 315 -25.76 -6.32 -7.70
C SER A 315 -25.37 -4.90 -8.13
N GLU A 316 -24.57 -4.22 -7.32
CA GLU A 316 -23.66 -3.20 -7.85
C GLU A 316 -22.28 -3.82 -7.97
N ARG A 317 -21.83 -3.99 -9.22
CA ARG A 317 -20.46 -4.36 -9.54
C ARG A 317 -19.55 -3.24 -9.02
N VAL A 318 -18.85 -3.50 -7.93
CA VAL A 318 -17.65 -2.74 -7.55
C VAL A 318 -16.49 -3.71 -7.50
N CYS A 319 -16.12 -4.22 -8.66
CA CYS A 319 -14.85 -4.87 -8.92
C CYS A 319 -14.34 -4.23 -10.20
N ASP A 320 -13.75 -3.05 -10.06
CA ASP A 320 -12.94 -2.43 -11.11
C ASP A 320 -11.53 -2.31 -10.53
N LEU A 321 -10.85 -3.47 -10.47
CA LEU A 321 -9.42 -3.55 -10.24
C LEU A 321 -8.85 -4.16 -11.51
N SER A 322 -8.10 -3.34 -12.24
CA SER A 322 -7.50 -3.65 -13.53
C SER A 322 -6.50 -4.81 -13.39
N ASP A 323 -6.88 -5.95 -13.94
CA ASP A 323 -6.07 -7.03 -14.54
C ASP A 323 -4.57 -7.08 -14.16
N GLU A 324 -4.24 -7.41 -12.91
CA GLU A 324 -2.88 -7.84 -12.54
C GLU A 324 -2.81 -9.38 -12.44
N ARG A 325 -1.84 -10.00 -13.08
CA ARG A 325 -1.66 -11.46 -13.00
C ARG A 325 -0.87 -11.81 -11.73
N GLY A 326 -1.54 -12.22 -10.64
CA GLY A 326 -0.88 -12.63 -9.40
C GLY A 326 -1.86 -13.05 -8.28
N ALA A 327 -1.33 -13.47 -7.13
CA ALA A 327 -2.13 -13.74 -5.93
C ALA A 327 -2.69 -12.44 -5.33
N TRP A 328 -4.02 -12.42 -5.10
CA TRP A 328 -4.76 -11.25 -4.63
C TRP A 328 -5.25 -11.42 -3.19
N ALA A 329 -5.29 -10.31 -2.45
CA ALA A 329 -5.95 -10.24 -1.15
C ALA A 329 -6.98 -9.11 -1.17
N ILE A 330 -8.27 -9.43 -1.20
CA ILE A 330 -9.36 -8.46 -1.32
C ILE A 330 -9.95 -8.14 0.07
N PRO A 331 -9.84 -6.91 0.59
CA PRO A 331 -10.64 -6.46 1.74
C PRO A 331 -12.04 -6.01 1.27
N HIS A 332 -13.11 -6.68 1.72
CA HIS A 332 -14.49 -6.40 1.27
C HIS A 332 -15.28 -5.45 2.19
N ARG A 333 -16.19 -4.67 1.57
CA ARG A 333 -17.19 -3.78 2.21
C ARG A 333 -18.32 -4.58 2.87
N GLY A 334 -18.40 -4.56 4.20
CA GLY A 334 -19.58 -4.96 4.97
C GLY A 334 -20.45 -3.75 5.36
N TYR A 335 -21.75 -3.82 5.10
CA TYR A 335 -22.76 -2.84 5.53
C TYR A 335 -23.19 -3.12 6.99
N LEU A 336 -23.35 -2.06 7.79
CA LEU A 336 -23.90 -2.15 9.16
C LEU A 336 -25.41 -2.43 9.11
N PRO A 337 -25.98 -3.31 9.96
CA PRO A 337 -27.43 -3.38 10.12
C PRO A 337 -27.93 -2.06 10.70
N GLY A 338 -28.91 -1.46 10.05
CA GLY A 338 -29.46 -0.16 10.40
C GLY A 338 -29.97 -0.08 11.83
N ASP A 339 -29.76 1.11 12.42
CA ASP A 339 -30.52 1.64 13.54
C ASP A 339 -32.01 1.45 13.29
N ARG A 340 -32.61 0.43 13.91
CA ARG A 340 -34.04 0.40 14.12
C ARG A 340 -34.35 1.40 15.24
N ARG A 341 -34.69 2.62 14.83
CA ARG A 341 -35.47 3.53 15.67
C ARG A 341 -36.78 2.83 16.06
N TRP A 342 -36.98 2.68 17.35
CA TRP A 342 -38.27 2.87 18.00
C TRP A 342 -38.18 4.15 18.80
#